data_AF-A0A974H9A1-F1
#
_entry.id   AF-A0A974H9A1-F1
#
_cell.length_a   1.000
_cell.length_b   1.000
_cell.length_c   1.000
_cell.angle_alpha   90.00
_cell.angle_beta   90.00
_cell.angle_gamma   90.00
#
_symmetry.space_group_name_H-M   'P 1'
#
loop_
_entity.id
_entity.type
_entity.pdbx_description
1 polymer ?
#
loop_
_entity_poly.entity_id
_entity_poly.type
_entity_poly.pdbx_seq_one_letter_code
_entity_poly.pdbx_strand_id
1 'polypeptide(L)'
;MEQNTSDWCNFTLHCSAPTKSSALSYSWMYRHKERYQPYTNGTTIHVSLQPESWDEEYLCLIHNSADQKNVSITTKKVCPDTSLKKSTADKSCRMRLYIYLPILTALSLSLAALIIVTRTKREEHHKQIN
;
A
#
# COMPACT_ATOMS: atom_id res chain seq x y z
N MET A 1 0.29 -19.95 -1.66
CA MET A 1 -0.09 -19.55 -0.29
C MET A 1 -0.73 -18.17 -0.40
N GLU A 2 -2.06 -18.12 -0.39
CA GLU A 2 -2.82 -16.86 -0.44
C GLU A 2 -2.45 -16.00 0.78
N GLN A 3 -1.91 -14.81 0.55
CA GLN A 3 -1.77 -13.81 1.59
C GLN A 3 -3.15 -13.18 1.84
N ASN A 4 -3.87 -13.70 2.81
CA ASN A 4 -5.04 -13.04 3.40
C ASN A 4 -4.56 -11.84 4.24
N THR A 5 -4.22 -10.73 3.60
CA THR A 5 -4.19 -9.45 4.29
C THR A 5 -5.62 -8.93 4.31
N SER A 6 -6.35 -9.22 5.39
CA SER A 6 -7.62 -8.56 5.68
C SER A 6 -7.34 -7.11 6.08
N ASP A 7 -6.79 -6.31 5.17
CA ASP A 7 -6.54 -4.89 5.36
C ASP A 7 -7.86 -4.12 5.14
N TRP A 8 -8.93 -4.57 5.78
CA TRP A 8 -10.22 -3.89 5.76
C TRP A 8 -10.18 -2.68 6.70
N CYS A 9 -10.62 -1.53 6.23
CA CYS A 9 -10.75 -0.32 7.01
C CYS A 9 -12.19 -0.20 7.52
N ASN A 10 -12.36 -0.30 8.84
CA ASN A 10 -13.66 -0.15 9.51
C ASN A 10 -13.74 1.21 10.19
N PHE A 11 -14.77 1.98 9.88
CA PHE A 11 -14.99 3.27 10.52
C PHE A 11 -16.48 3.60 10.64
N THR A 12 -16.77 4.55 11.52
CA THR A 12 -18.13 5.04 11.77
C THR A 12 -18.14 6.54 11.49
N LEU A 13 -19.12 6.99 10.71
CA LEU A 13 -19.34 8.41 10.46
C LEU A 13 -20.64 8.84 11.13
N HIS A 14 -20.61 9.99 11.80
CA HIS A 14 -21.78 10.63 12.37
C HIS A 14 -21.93 12.02 11.76
N CYS A 15 -23.12 12.32 11.26
CA CYS A 15 -23.47 13.60 10.69
C CYS A 15 -24.44 14.34 11.60
N SER A 16 -24.15 15.61 11.86
CA SER A 16 -24.94 16.47 12.72
C SER A 16 -25.06 17.86 12.12
N ALA A 17 -26.19 18.51 12.37
CA ALA A 17 -26.38 19.91 12.07
C ALA A 17 -25.93 20.78 13.27
N PRO A 18 -25.35 21.96 13.03
CA PRO A 18 -25.15 22.95 14.10
C PRO A 18 -26.48 23.24 14.80
N THR A 19 -26.45 23.31 16.13
CA THR A 19 -27.62 23.40 17.01
C THR A 19 -28.63 24.47 16.55
N LYS A 20 -29.93 24.14 16.62
CA LYS A 20 -31.13 24.89 16.14
C LYS A 20 -31.58 24.65 14.69
N SER A 21 -30.89 23.82 13.91
CA SER A 21 -31.44 23.33 12.64
C SER A 21 -32.54 22.29 12.90
N SER A 22 -33.76 22.52 12.41
CA SER A 22 -34.82 21.51 12.36
C SER A 22 -34.55 20.52 11.21
N ALA A 23 -33.39 19.85 11.24
CA ALA A 23 -33.08 18.82 10.27
C ALA A 23 -34.18 17.75 10.30
N LEU A 24 -34.88 17.57 9.18
CA LEU A 24 -35.98 16.61 9.05
C LEU A 24 -35.47 15.25 8.61
N SER A 25 -34.39 15.21 7.83
CA SER A 25 -33.80 13.97 7.36
C SER A 25 -32.30 14.08 7.10
N TYR A 26 -31.63 12.94 7.24
CA TYR A 26 -30.21 12.73 6.95
C TYR A 26 -30.10 11.61 5.93
N SER A 27 -29.30 11.82 4.90
CA SER A 27 -28.96 10.79 3.92
C SER A 27 -27.49 10.83 3.56
N TRP A 28 -26.98 9.69 3.11
CA TRP A 28 -25.59 9.51 2.73
C TRP A 28 -25.49 9.12 1.28
N MET A 29 -24.49 9.69 0.62
CA MET A 29 -24.02 9.29 -0.69
C MET A 29 -22.53 8.97 -0.58
N TYR A 30 -22.04 8.13 -1.48
CA TYR A 30 -20.61 7.94 -1.66
C TYR A 30 -20.22 8.23 -3.10
N ARG A 31 -19.01 8.74 -3.31
CA ARG A 31 -18.46 9.07 -4.62
C ARG A 31 -17.51 7.97 -5.06
N HIS A 32 -17.86 7.31 -6.15
CA HIS A 32 -17.00 6.32 -6.80
C HIS A 32 -16.85 6.68 -8.28
N LYS A 33 -15.61 6.77 -8.78
CA LYS A 33 -15.29 7.14 -10.17
C LYS A 33 -16.05 8.37 -10.63
N GLU A 34 -15.91 9.46 -9.88
CA GLU A 34 -16.53 10.77 -10.12
C GLU A 34 -18.05 10.86 -9.96
N ARG A 35 -18.77 9.75 -9.73
CA ARG A 35 -20.23 9.74 -9.60
C ARG A 35 -20.67 9.52 -8.17
N TYR A 36 -21.62 10.33 -7.71
CA TYR A 36 -22.29 10.11 -6.43
C TYR A 36 -23.38 9.05 -6.57
N GLN A 37 -23.38 8.11 -5.64
CA GLN A 37 -24.36 7.04 -5.54
C GLN A 37 -25.03 7.09 -4.17
N PRO A 38 -26.35 6.86 -4.08
CA PRO A 38 -27.03 6.71 -2.80
C PRO A 38 -26.39 5.58 -1.98
N TYR A 39 -26.22 5.80 -0.68
CA TYR A 39 -25.70 4.79 0.25
C TYR A 39 -26.79 4.32 1.22
N THR A 40 -27.18 5.16 2.18
CA THR A 40 -28.23 4.86 3.15
C THR A 40 -28.76 6.14 3.81
N ASN A 41 -29.84 6.03 4.57
CA ASN A 41 -30.41 7.12 5.36
C ASN A 41 -30.01 7.00 6.83
N GLY A 42 -30.07 8.12 7.56
CA GLY A 42 -29.78 8.18 8.99
C GLY A 42 -28.59 9.08 9.33
N THR A 43 -28.45 9.37 10.62
CA THR A 43 -27.40 10.26 11.14
C THR A 43 -26.04 9.58 11.23
N THR A 44 -26.01 8.27 11.43
CA THR A 44 -24.80 7.49 11.63
C THR A 44 -24.72 6.34 10.64
N ILE A 45 -23.53 6.12 10.07
CA ILE A 45 -23.25 4.98 9.20
C ILE A 45 -22.00 4.23 9.66
N HIS A 46 -21.99 2.93 9.42
CA HIS A 46 -20.84 2.05 9.63
C HIS A 46 -20.34 1.58 8.27
N VAL A 47 -19.05 1.76 8.01
CA VAL A 47 -18.45 1.49 6.72
C VAL A 47 -17.28 0.54 6.90
N SER A 48 -17.17 -0.43 5.98
CA SER A 48 -16.08 -1.39 5.89
C SER A 48 -15.54 -1.38 4.46
N LEU A 49 -14.31 -0.92 4.25
CA LEU A 49 -13.71 -0.75 2.93
C LEU A 49 -12.47 -1.63 2.74
N GLN A 50 -12.37 -2.22 1.57
CA GLN A 50 -11.11 -2.82 1.09
C GLN A 50 -10.14 -1.72 0.62
N PRO A 51 -8.81 -1.99 0.59
CA PRO A 51 -7.80 -1.01 0.21
C PRO A 51 -8.04 -0.30 -1.13
N GLU A 52 -8.69 -0.96 -2.08
CA GLU A 52 -9.00 -0.45 -3.42
C GLU A 52 -10.03 0.69 -3.41
N SER A 53 -10.81 0.83 -2.32
CA SER A 53 -11.84 1.86 -2.13
C SER A 53 -11.43 2.95 -1.14
N TRP A 54 -10.17 2.98 -0.70
CA TRP A 54 -9.68 3.98 0.28
C TRP A 54 -9.49 5.39 -0.29
N ASP A 55 -9.82 5.62 -1.56
CA ASP A 55 -9.85 6.94 -2.19
C ASP A 55 -11.27 7.50 -2.40
N GLU A 56 -12.30 6.79 -1.96
CA GLU A 56 -13.69 7.23 -2.04
C GLU A 56 -14.01 8.42 -1.11
N GLU A 57 -15.12 9.10 -1.39
CA GLU A 57 -15.64 10.20 -0.58
C GLU A 57 -17.05 9.90 -0.12
N TYR A 58 -17.35 10.11 1.17
CA TYR A 58 -18.70 10.05 1.70
C TYR A 58 -19.25 11.46 1.87
N LEU A 59 -20.47 11.70 1.37
CA LEU A 59 -21.20 12.94 1.45
C LEU A 59 -22.44 12.74 2.33
N CYS A 60 -22.53 13.48 3.42
CA CYS A 60 -23.77 13.61 4.18
C CYS A 60 -24.61 14.74 3.60
N LEU A 61 -25.90 14.48 3.43
CA LEU A 61 -26.93 15.44 3.08
C LEU A 61 -27.87 15.59 4.27
N ILE A 62 -28.06 16.83 4.73
CA ILE A 62 -29.01 17.21 5.77
C ILE A 62 -30.11 18.01 5.09
N HIS A 63 -31.34 17.54 5.17
CA HIS A 63 -32.48 18.17 4.50
C HIS A 63 -33.50 18.68 5.53
N ASN A 64 -34.01 19.89 5.28
CA ASN A 64 -35.14 20.51 5.94
C ASN A 64 -36.06 21.10 4.86
N SER A 65 -37.31 21.40 5.20
CA SER A 65 -38.32 21.92 4.26
C SER A 65 -37.92 23.20 3.53
N ALA A 66 -36.97 23.97 4.07
CA ALA A 66 -36.50 25.24 3.53
C ALA A 66 -35.07 25.21 2.96
N ASP A 67 -34.26 24.19 3.28
CA ASP A 67 -32.83 24.21 2.98
C ASP A 67 -32.22 22.80 2.97
N GLN A 68 -31.14 22.66 2.20
CA GLN A 68 -30.33 21.44 2.18
C GLN A 68 -28.87 21.81 2.42
N LYS A 69 -28.28 21.19 3.44
CA LYS A 69 -26.85 21.30 3.75
C LYS A 69 -26.14 20.01 3.42
N ASN A 70 -24.85 20.11 3.12
CA ASN A 70 -24.02 18.96 2.85
C ASN A 70 -22.63 19.12 3.45
N VAL A 71 -21.98 17.99 3.71
CA VAL A 71 -20.58 17.92 4.15
C VAL A 71 -19.97 16.63 3.65
N SER A 72 -18.72 16.67 3.20
CA SER A 72 -18.03 15.49 2.70
C SER A 72 -16.80 15.13 3.53
N ILE A 73 -16.44 13.85 3.50
CA ILE A 73 -15.24 13.29 4.11
C ILE A 73 -14.61 12.26 3.17
N THR A 74 -13.31 12.43 2.91
CA THR A 74 -12.51 11.47 2.13
C THR A 74 -12.03 10.33 3.01
N THR A 75 -12.14 9.10 2.53
CA THR A 75 -11.76 7.88 3.28
C THR A 75 -10.27 7.84 3.58
N LYS A 76 -9.41 8.46 2.76
CA LYS A 76 -7.96 8.68 3.04
C LYS A 76 -7.67 9.38 4.38
N LYS A 77 -8.62 10.15 4.92
CA LYS A 77 -8.45 10.81 6.23
C LYS A 77 -8.66 9.86 7.40
N VAL A 78 -9.32 8.73 7.15
CA VAL A 78 -9.79 7.78 8.18
C VAL A 78 -9.05 6.45 8.06
N CYS A 79 -8.80 5.99 6.84
CA CYS A 79 -8.06 4.78 6.54
C CYS A 79 -6.56 5.09 6.38
N PRO A 80 -5.67 4.30 6.98
CA PRO A 80 -4.22 4.52 6.87
C PRO A 80 -3.73 4.28 5.43
N ASP A 81 -2.82 5.10 4.90
CA ASP A 81 -2.18 4.84 3.59
C ASP A 81 -1.23 3.62 3.65
N THR A 82 -1.76 2.39 3.78
CA THR A 82 -0.94 1.17 3.79
C THR A 82 -0.60 0.68 2.38
N SER A 83 -1.37 1.08 1.36
CA SER A 83 -1.25 0.58 -0.02
C SER A 83 0.00 1.06 -0.77
N LEU A 84 0.70 2.11 -0.30
CA LEU A 84 1.91 2.61 -0.97
C LEU A 84 3.25 2.15 -0.36
N LYS A 85 3.26 1.56 0.84
CA LYS A 85 4.52 1.24 1.54
C LYS A 85 4.97 -0.23 1.44
N LYS A 86 4.10 -1.15 1.05
CA LYS A 86 4.43 -2.59 1.06
C LYS A 86 5.03 -3.12 -0.25
N SER A 87 4.79 -2.47 -1.38
CA SER A 87 5.25 -2.94 -2.72
C SER A 87 6.68 -2.49 -3.09
N THR A 88 7.17 -1.40 -2.49
CA THR A 88 8.49 -0.83 -2.81
C THR A 88 9.64 -1.44 -2.01
N ALA A 89 9.39 -1.92 -0.78
CA ALA A 89 10.44 -2.56 0.04
C ALA A 89 10.82 -3.96 -0.48
N ASP A 90 9.86 -4.75 -0.97
CA ASP A 90 10.10 -6.14 -1.38
C ASP A 90 10.76 -6.25 -2.77
N LYS A 91 10.37 -5.39 -3.72
CA LYS A 91 10.98 -5.36 -5.07
C LYS A 91 12.43 -4.84 -5.04
N SER A 92 12.72 -3.86 -4.20
CA SER A 92 14.06 -3.27 -4.08
C SER A 92 15.09 -4.25 -3.52
N CYS A 93 14.69 -5.12 -2.58
CA CYS A 93 15.58 -6.13 -2.01
C CYS A 93 15.89 -7.27 -3.00
N ARG A 94 14.88 -7.79 -3.71
CA ARG A 94 15.09 -8.85 -4.72
C ARG A 94 15.95 -8.38 -5.89
N MET A 95 15.77 -7.14 -6.38
CA MET A 95 16.57 -6.60 -7.49
C MET A 95 18.07 -6.51 -7.12
N ARG A 96 18.40 -6.05 -5.91
CA ARG A 96 19.79 -5.95 -5.45
C ARG A 96 20.47 -7.32 -5.37
N LEU A 97 19.76 -8.35 -4.91
CA LEU A 97 20.32 -9.71 -4.80
C LEU A 97 20.76 -10.27 -6.17
N TYR A 98 19.98 -10.05 -7.22
CA TYR A 98 20.32 -10.51 -8.58
C TYR A 98 21.52 -9.78 -9.19
N ILE A 99 21.84 -8.56 -8.74
CA ILE A 99 23.02 -7.82 -9.21
C ILE A 99 24.28 -8.30 -8.48
N TYR A 100 24.20 -8.54 -7.17
CA TYR A 100 25.37 -8.96 -6.39
C TYR A 100 25.76 -10.43 -6.63
N LEU A 101 24.79 -11.32 -6.90
CA LEU A 101 25.05 -12.74 -7.13
C LEU A 101 26.05 -13.01 -8.27
N PRO A 102 25.88 -12.49 -9.51
CA PRO A 102 26.83 -12.75 -10.60
C PRO A 102 28.21 -12.16 -10.30
N ILE A 103 28.28 -10.98 -9.68
CA ILE A 103 29.55 -10.34 -9.33
C ILE A 103 30.35 -11.21 -8.35
N LEU A 104 29.69 -11.71 -7.30
CA LEU A 104 30.32 -12.60 -6.32
C LEU A 104 30.80 -13.91 -6.97
N THR A 105 30.02 -14.48 -7.90
CA THR A 105 30.43 -15.70 -8.62
C THR A 105 31.61 -15.47 -9.57
N ALA A 106 31.70 -14.31 -10.23
CA ALA A 106 32.81 -13.99 -11.11
C ALA A 106 34.12 -13.78 -10.31
N LEU A 107 34.03 -13.11 -9.16
CA LEU A 107 35.17 -12.90 -8.27
C LEU A 107 35.70 -14.21 -7.69
N SER A 108 34.82 -15.13 -7.28
CA SER A 108 35.24 -16.42 -6.74
C SER A 108 35.92 -17.30 -7.80
N LEU A 109 35.40 -17.33 -9.04
CA LEU A 109 36.03 -18.03 -10.16
C LEU A 109 37.40 -17.46 -10.52
N SER A 110 37.52 -16.12 -10.55
CA SER A 110 38.78 -15.44 -10.85
C SER A 110 39.85 -15.75 -9.79
N LEU A 111 39.47 -15.72 -8.50
CA LEU A 111 40.36 -16.07 -7.40
C LEU A 111 40.79 -17.54 -7.46
N ALA A 112 39.87 -18.46 -7.74
CA ALA A 112 40.19 -19.87 -7.89
C ALA A 112 41.19 -20.11 -9.04
N ALA A 113 41.01 -19.46 -10.19
CA ALA A 113 41.95 -19.55 -11.31
C ALA A 113 43.35 -19.05 -10.95
N LEU A 114 43.44 -17.90 -10.25
CA LEU A 114 44.73 -17.37 -9.78
C LEU A 114 45.43 -18.32 -8.80
N ILE A 115 44.69 -18.93 -7.88
CA ILE A 115 45.24 -19.93 -6.94
C ILE A 115 45.75 -21.15 -7.72
N ILE A 116 45.01 -21.63 -8.71
CA ILE A 116 45.44 -22.78 -9.52
C ILE A 116 46.74 -22.45 -10.26
N VAL A 117 46.80 -21.33 -10.99
CA VAL A 117 47.97 -20.91 -11.77
C VAL A 117 49.20 -20.70 -10.89
N THR A 118 49.04 -20.09 -9.72
CA THR A 118 50.16 -19.88 -8.79
C THR A 118 50.68 -21.18 -8.20
N ARG A 119 49.81 -22.17 -7.96
CA ARG A 119 50.21 -23.51 -7.52
C ARG A 119 50.93 -24.28 -8.61
N THR A 120 50.40 -24.31 -9.85
CA THR A 120 51.07 -24.98 -10.97
C THR A 120 52.43 -24.37 -11.26
N LYS A 121 52.53 -23.03 -11.30
CA LYS A 121 53.82 -22.35 -11.51
C LYS A 121 54.85 -22.69 -10.42
N ARG A 122 54.40 -22.83 -9.16
CA ARG A 122 55.27 -23.23 -8.04
C ARG A 122 55.73 -24.68 -8.16
N GLU A 123 54.86 -25.59 -8.62
CA GLU A 123 55.21 -26.99 -8.86
C GLU A 123 56.19 -27.15 -10.02
N GLU A 124 56.00 -26.41 -11.12
CA GLU A 124 56.93 -26.38 -12.25
C GLU A 124 58.30 -25.86 -11.82
N HIS A 125 58.35 -24.77 -11.06
CA HIS A 125 59.60 -24.23 -10.54
C HIS A 125 60.32 -25.18 -9.57
N HIS A 126 59.58 -25.92 -8.72
CA HIS A 126 60.17 -26.94 -7.85
C HIS A 126 60.75 -28.13 -8.64
N LYS A 127 60.11 -28.53 -9.75
CA LYS A 127 60.63 -29.58 -10.64
C LYS A 127 61.85 -29.14 -11.43
N GLN A 128 62.08 -27.83 -11.59
CA GLN A 128 63.22 -27.29 -12.34
C GLN A 128 64.47 -27.08 -11.47
N ILE A 129 64.35 -27.18 -10.14
CA ILE A 129 65.43 -26.93 -9.16
C ILE A 129 65.95 -28.23 -8.50
N ASN A 130 65.21 -29.33 -8.58
CA ASN A 130 65.65 -30.67 -8.16
C ASN A 130 66.07 -31.51 -9.37
#